data_AF-V4PMR9-F1
#
_entry.id   AF-V4PMR9-F1
#
_cell.length_a   1.000
_cell.length_b   1.000
_cell.length_c   1.000
_cell.angle_alpha   90.00
_cell.angle_beta   90.00
_cell.angle_gamma   90.00
#
_symmetry.space_group_name_H-M   'P 1'
#
loop_
_entity.id
_entity.type
_entity.pdbx_description
1 polymer ?
#
loop_
_entity_poly.entity_id
_entity_poly.type
_entity_poly.pdbx_seq_one_letter_code
_entity_poly.pdbx_strand_id
1 'polypeptide(L)'
;MSTPNHHPGEDLLWDYHRGALAPGMALAMQTHAETCPHCRGDLRLFDIMGGAMLEELDGVAMSNNALDLALARIERPEADEVVETVRRPAFLEGFDLPESLKAVKIKNRHWAAPGVWMAPIELEGAPKGSKTYLMSVKSGLQMPEHTHRGREITVMLHGRYRDHKGRYGPGDFAMCDESDQNHTPSMEGDDDCLCLVVQEGPIVPQSLIAWILQPFAGI
;
A
#
# COMPACT_ATOMS: atom_id res chain seq x y z
N MET A 1 6.83 1.55 18.47
CA MET A 1 5.86 1.11 17.47
C MET A 1 5.53 -0.35 17.77
N SER A 2 4.25 -0.70 17.87
CA SER A 2 3.82 -2.10 18.01
C SER A 2 4.16 -2.86 16.73
N THR A 3 4.56 -4.12 16.85
CA THR A 3 4.74 -5.00 15.69
C THR A 3 3.38 -5.35 15.08
N PRO A 4 3.24 -5.34 13.74
CA PRO A 4 2.03 -5.81 13.06
C PRO A 4 1.73 -7.26 13.44
N ASN A 5 0.44 -7.59 13.57
CA ASN A 5 -0.09 -8.94 13.81
C ASN A 5 -0.82 -9.52 12.59
N HIS A 6 -1.19 -8.68 11.62
CA HIS A 6 -1.83 -9.09 10.37
C HIS A 6 -0.88 -8.86 9.19
N HIS A 7 -0.67 -9.91 8.43
CA HIS A 7 0.33 -9.99 7.38
C HIS A 7 -0.30 -10.36 6.04
N PRO A 8 0.28 -9.94 4.92
CA PRO A 8 -0.07 -10.45 3.60
C PRO A 8 0.15 -11.97 3.52
N GLY A 9 -0.58 -12.63 2.62
CA GLY A 9 -0.33 -14.01 2.25
C GLY A 9 1.05 -14.19 1.60
N GLU A 10 1.60 -15.40 1.70
CA GLU A 10 2.91 -15.74 1.13
C GLU A 10 2.95 -15.59 -0.40
N ASP A 11 1.84 -15.88 -1.08
CA ASP A 11 1.65 -15.68 -2.51
C ASP A 11 1.83 -14.20 -2.91
N LEU A 12 1.25 -13.29 -2.13
CA LEU A 12 1.37 -11.85 -2.37
C LEU A 12 2.78 -11.32 -2.05
N LEU A 13 3.42 -11.84 -1.00
CA LEU A 13 4.82 -11.54 -0.69
C LEU A 13 5.76 -11.99 -1.81
N TRP A 14 5.51 -13.16 -2.37
CA TRP A 14 6.27 -13.68 -3.51
C TRP A 14 6.08 -12.84 -4.77
N ASP A 15 4.83 -12.49 -5.09
CA ASP A 15 4.52 -11.60 -6.21
C ASP A 15 5.15 -10.21 -6.06
N TYR A 16 5.20 -9.69 -4.83
CA TYR A 16 5.93 -8.47 -4.53
C TYR A 16 7.44 -8.62 -4.80
N HIS A 17 8.06 -9.67 -4.24
CA HIS A 17 9.49 -9.92 -4.36
C HIS A 17 9.94 -10.05 -5.82
N ARG A 18 9.17 -10.74 -6.66
CA ARG A 18 9.48 -10.90 -8.10
C ARG A 18 9.07 -9.70 -8.96
N GLY A 19 8.57 -8.61 -8.38
CA GLY A 19 8.15 -7.40 -9.09
C GLY A 19 6.91 -7.58 -9.99
N ALA A 20 6.02 -8.52 -9.66
CA ALA A 20 4.82 -8.83 -10.47
C ALA A 20 3.58 -8.03 -10.07
N LEU A 21 3.61 -7.33 -8.94
CA LEU A 21 2.46 -6.56 -8.46
C LEU A 21 2.26 -5.26 -9.24
N ALA A 22 0.98 -4.89 -9.42
CA ALA A 22 0.62 -3.57 -9.89
C ALA A 22 1.10 -2.47 -8.91
N PRO A 23 1.38 -1.24 -9.39
CA PRO A 23 2.01 -0.20 -8.57
C PRO A 23 1.34 0.08 -7.22
N GLY A 24 0.01 0.11 -7.17
CA GLY A 24 -0.73 0.31 -5.90
C GLY A 24 -0.49 -0.82 -4.90
N MET A 25 -0.58 -2.06 -5.35
CA MET A 25 -0.38 -3.25 -4.51
C MET A 25 1.08 -3.31 -4.02
N ALA A 26 2.04 -3.00 -4.90
CA ALA A 26 3.45 -2.90 -4.55
C ALA A 26 3.70 -1.81 -3.50
N LEU A 27 3.04 -0.64 -3.61
CA LEU A 27 3.13 0.42 -2.62
C LEU A 27 2.59 -0.04 -1.25
N ALA A 28 1.46 -0.74 -1.21
CA ALA A 28 0.92 -1.27 0.04
C ALA A 28 1.86 -2.29 0.70
N MET A 29 2.40 -3.22 -0.09
CA MET A 29 3.38 -4.20 0.38
C MET A 29 4.64 -3.54 0.93
N GLN A 30 5.19 -2.56 0.20
CA GLN A 30 6.36 -1.80 0.63
C GLN A 30 6.08 -1.06 1.95
N THR A 31 4.94 -0.37 2.04
CA THR A 31 4.50 0.38 3.23
C THR A 31 4.38 -0.53 4.46
N HIS A 32 3.80 -1.72 4.29
CA HIS A 32 3.74 -2.72 5.37
C HIS A 32 5.14 -3.22 5.75
N ALA A 33 5.96 -3.61 4.76
CA ALA A 33 7.29 -4.16 5.01
C ALA A 33 8.20 -3.20 5.81
N GLU A 34 8.10 -1.89 5.60
CA GLU A 34 8.85 -0.90 6.38
C GLU A 34 8.59 -1.00 7.90
N THR A 35 7.37 -1.35 8.27
CA THR A 35 6.91 -1.44 9.66
C THR A 35 6.86 -2.88 10.20
N CYS A 36 7.02 -3.89 9.34
CA CYS A 36 6.89 -5.30 9.69
C CYS A 36 8.24 -6.05 9.63
N PRO A 37 8.90 -6.34 10.76
CA PRO A 37 10.13 -7.14 10.78
C PRO A 37 9.95 -8.57 10.27
N HIS A 38 8.76 -9.16 10.47
CA HIS A 38 8.44 -10.52 10.03
C HIS A 38 8.46 -10.64 8.51
N CYS A 39 7.65 -9.85 7.80
CA CYS A 39 7.60 -9.89 6.34
C CYS A 39 8.92 -9.44 5.69
N ARG A 40 9.69 -8.54 6.33
CA ARG A 40 11.07 -8.26 5.88
C ARG A 40 12.00 -9.47 6.04
N GLY A 41 11.76 -10.31 7.03
CA GLY A 41 12.45 -11.59 7.19
C GLY A 41 12.18 -12.52 6.01
N ASP A 42 10.91 -12.66 5.65
CA ASP A 42 10.50 -13.53 4.54
C ASP A 42 11.04 -13.03 3.19
N LEU A 43 10.98 -11.72 2.92
CA LEU A 43 11.56 -11.13 1.72
C LEU A 43 13.08 -11.35 1.63
N ARG A 44 13.81 -11.21 2.76
CA ARG A 44 15.24 -11.53 2.80
C ARG A 44 15.52 -13.00 2.54
N LEU A 45 14.66 -13.91 2.97
CA LEU A 45 14.80 -15.33 2.66
C LEU A 45 14.66 -15.56 1.16
N PHE A 46 13.70 -14.91 0.51
CA PHE A 46 13.57 -14.96 -0.95
C PHE A 46 14.80 -14.40 -1.67
N ASP A 47 15.37 -13.27 -1.20
CA ASP A 47 16.62 -12.71 -1.74
C ASP A 47 17.79 -13.71 -1.64
N ILE A 48 17.93 -14.40 -0.50
CA ILE A 48 18.99 -15.41 -0.30
C ILE A 48 18.81 -16.58 -1.27
N MET A 49 17.59 -17.08 -1.43
CA MET A 49 17.29 -18.16 -2.38
C MET A 49 17.58 -17.74 -3.82
N GLY A 50 17.13 -16.54 -4.21
CA GLY A 50 17.40 -15.97 -5.53
C GLY A 50 18.89 -15.78 -5.79
N GLY A 51 19.65 -15.34 -4.78
CA GLY A 51 21.10 -15.22 -4.84
C GLY A 51 21.79 -16.56 -5.05
N ALA A 52 21.41 -17.60 -4.30
CA ALA A 52 21.96 -18.95 -4.46
C ALA A 52 21.66 -19.51 -5.87
N MET A 53 20.44 -19.32 -6.36
CA MET A 53 20.07 -19.74 -7.72
C MET A 53 20.86 -18.97 -8.79
N LEU A 54 21.10 -17.67 -8.58
CA LEU A 54 21.88 -16.85 -9.50
C LEU A 54 23.36 -17.27 -9.56
N GLU A 55 23.95 -17.69 -8.44
CA GLU A 55 25.32 -18.21 -8.38
C GLU A 55 25.50 -19.52 -9.16
N GLU A 56 24.44 -20.31 -9.31
CA GLU A 56 24.45 -21.57 -10.07
C GLU A 56 24.27 -21.38 -11.60
N LEU A 57 23.91 -20.17 -12.05
CA LEU A 57 23.71 -19.91 -13.48
C LEU A 57 25.02 -19.79 -14.23
N ASP A 58 25.08 -20.40 -15.42
CA ASP A 58 26.16 -20.18 -16.36
C ASP A 58 26.20 -18.70 -16.78
N GLY A 59 27.36 -18.08 -16.60
CA GLY A 59 27.58 -16.70 -17.01
C GLY A 59 27.42 -16.51 -18.52
N VAL A 60 26.84 -15.39 -18.92
CA VAL A 60 26.77 -14.97 -20.32
C VAL A 60 27.87 -13.95 -20.60
N ALA A 61 28.70 -14.22 -21.60
CA ALA A 61 29.79 -13.32 -21.98
C ALA A 61 29.24 -11.93 -22.36
N MET A 62 29.74 -10.89 -21.70
CA MET A 62 29.48 -9.49 -22.06
C MET A 62 30.50 -8.98 -23.09
N SER A 63 30.32 -7.75 -23.59
CA SER A 63 31.33 -7.12 -24.43
C SER A 63 32.65 -6.92 -23.68
N ASN A 64 33.79 -6.98 -24.39
CA ASN A 64 35.12 -6.89 -23.78
C ASN A 64 35.36 -5.58 -23.01
N ASN A 65 34.62 -4.51 -23.33
CA ASN A 65 34.70 -3.21 -22.69
C ASN A 65 33.60 -2.96 -21.64
N ALA A 66 32.80 -3.97 -21.29
CA ALA A 66 31.66 -3.80 -20.38
C ALA A 66 32.09 -3.32 -18.99
N LEU A 67 33.19 -3.88 -18.45
CA LEU A 67 33.74 -3.48 -17.16
C LEU A 67 34.24 -2.03 -17.18
N ASP A 68 35.04 -1.67 -18.20
CA ASP A 68 35.56 -0.31 -18.35
C ASP A 68 34.43 0.72 -18.46
N LEU A 69 33.39 0.41 -19.24
CA LEU A 69 32.21 1.27 -19.37
C LEU A 69 31.44 1.42 -18.06
N ALA A 70 31.36 0.37 -17.24
CA ALA A 70 30.71 0.43 -15.93
C ALA A 70 31.51 1.28 -14.93
N LEU A 71 32.83 1.07 -14.84
CA LEU A 71 33.72 1.85 -13.97
C LEU A 71 33.74 3.33 -14.36
N ALA A 72 33.83 3.63 -15.66
CA ALA A 72 33.78 5.01 -16.16
C ALA A 72 32.46 5.73 -15.81
N ARG A 73 31.35 5.00 -15.63
CA ARG A 73 30.08 5.58 -15.17
C ARG A 73 30.06 5.89 -13.67
N ILE A 74 30.75 5.10 -12.85
CA ILE A 74 30.88 5.34 -11.40
C ILE A 74 31.76 6.56 -11.14
N GLU A 75 32.82 6.73 -11.91
CA GLU A 75 33.75 7.87 -11.79
C GLU A 75 33.17 9.18 -12.33
N ARG A 76 32.06 9.11 -13.08
CA ARG A 76 31.39 10.30 -13.58
C ARG A 76 30.79 11.03 -12.38
N PRO A 77 31.09 12.33 -12.18
CA PRO A 77 30.41 13.09 -11.13
C PRO A 77 28.91 13.01 -11.38
N GLU A 78 28.16 12.61 -10.35
CA GLU A 78 26.71 12.70 -10.36
C GLU A 78 26.36 14.14 -10.75
N ALA A 79 25.57 14.30 -11.80
CA ALA A 79 24.89 15.57 -11.98
C ALA A 79 24.05 15.76 -10.71
N ASP A 80 23.98 16.99 -10.19
CA ASP A 80 23.00 17.31 -9.15
C ASP A 80 21.62 16.93 -9.72
N GLU A 81 21.15 15.72 -9.42
CA GLU A 81 19.78 15.34 -9.71
C GLU A 81 18.96 16.28 -8.86
N VAL A 82 18.23 17.18 -9.54
CA VAL A 82 17.22 17.99 -8.89
C VAL A 82 16.13 17.00 -8.49
N VAL A 83 16.29 16.39 -7.32
CA VAL A 83 15.25 15.58 -6.70
C VAL A 83 14.11 16.56 -6.44
N GLU A 84 13.08 16.53 -7.27
CA GLU A 84 11.87 17.29 -6.99
C GLU A 84 11.35 16.79 -5.65
N THR A 85 11.48 17.62 -4.63
CA THR A 85 10.94 17.30 -3.31
C THR A 85 9.43 17.23 -3.46
N VAL A 86 8.87 16.03 -3.37
CA VAL A 86 7.41 15.85 -3.38
C VAL A 86 6.85 16.61 -2.17
N ARG A 87 6.19 17.75 -2.44
CA ARG A 87 5.62 18.57 -1.39
C ARG A 87 4.46 17.83 -0.76
N ARG A 88 4.54 17.61 0.55
CA ARG A 88 3.45 16.96 1.29
C ARG A 88 2.27 17.92 1.45
N PRO A 89 1.04 17.44 1.25
CA PRO A 89 -0.14 18.21 1.60
C PRO A 89 -0.19 18.54 3.10
N ALA A 90 -0.59 19.76 3.45
CA ALA A 90 -0.65 20.23 4.84
C ALA A 90 -1.58 19.39 5.74
N PHE A 91 -2.60 18.72 5.18
CA PHE A 91 -3.49 17.86 5.96
C PHE A 91 -2.81 16.59 6.51
N LEU A 92 -1.61 16.26 6.03
CA LEU A 92 -0.79 15.16 6.53
C LEU A 92 0.25 15.63 7.56
N GLU A 93 0.31 16.92 7.88
CA GLU A 93 1.18 17.42 8.95
C GLU A 93 0.79 16.77 10.28
N GLY A 94 1.79 16.26 11.01
CA GLY A 94 1.60 15.56 12.28
C GLY A 94 1.47 14.04 12.17
N PHE A 95 1.29 13.47 10.97
CA PHE A 95 1.39 12.03 10.75
C PHE A 95 2.83 11.61 10.45
N ASP A 96 3.32 10.59 11.14
CA ASP A 96 4.58 9.92 10.79
C ASP A 96 4.31 8.86 9.72
N LEU A 97 4.52 9.23 8.46
CA LEU A 97 4.28 8.35 7.31
C LEU A 97 5.51 7.49 6.99
N PRO A 98 5.33 6.22 6.57
CA PRO A 98 6.37 5.40 5.95
C PRO A 98 7.06 6.10 4.76
N GLU A 99 8.34 5.80 4.51
CA GLU A 99 9.15 6.39 3.43
C GLU A 99 8.57 6.11 2.05
N SER A 100 7.99 4.92 1.83
CA SER A 100 7.23 4.58 0.62
C SER A 100 6.16 5.63 0.29
N LEU A 101 5.44 6.14 1.29
CA LEU A 101 4.39 7.14 1.11
C LEU A 101 4.93 8.55 0.98
N LYS A 102 6.13 8.81 1.50
CA LYS A 102 6.82 10.10 1.34
C LYS A 102 7.37 10.28 -0.07
N ALA A 103 7.65 9.19 -0.78
CA ALA A 103 8.17 9.16 -2.14
C ALA A 103 7.10 9.29 -3.24
N VAL A 104 5.82 9.17 -2.92
CA VAL A 104 4.73 9.21 -3.91
C VAL A 104 3.94 10.52 -3.86
N LYS A 105 3.36 10.90 -5.00
CA LYS A 105 2.55 12.11 -5.11
C LYS A 105 1.13 11.87 -4.58
N ILE A 106 0.87 12.42 -3.39
CA ILE A 106 -0.45 12.40 -2.75
C ILE A 106 -1.21 13.69 -3.10
N LYS A 107 -2.41 13.55 -3.68
CA LYS A 107 -3.29 14.69 -4.00
C LYS A 107 -3.91 15.31 -2.75
N ASN A 108 -4.53 16.47 -2.93
CA ASN A 108 -5.33 17.07 -1.87
C ASN A 108 -6.49 16.15 -1.45
N ARG A 109 -6.84 16.18 -0.16
CA ARG A 109 -7.98 15.41 0.34
C ARG A 109 -9.30 15.99 -0.16
N HIS A 110 -10.29 15.13 -0.31
CA HIS A 110 -11.69 15.49 -0.48
C HIS A 110 -12.54 14.75 0.54
N TRP A 111 -13.69 15.33 0.84
CA TRP A 111 -14.66 14.72 1.74
C TRP A 111 -15.45 13.64 1.00
N ALA A 112 -15.56 12.46 1.60
CA ALA A 112 -16.30 11.34 1.01
C ALA A 112 -17.62 11.07 1.74
N ALA A 113 -17.65 11.26 3.07
CA ALA A 113 -18.83 11.11 3.92
C ALA A 113 -18.61 11.83 5.27
N PRO A 114 -19.64 12.01 6.11
CA PRO A 114 -19.47 12.63 7.42
C PRO A 114 -18.43 11.89 8.28
N GLY A 115 -17.33 12.57 8.61
CA GLY A 115 -16.20 11.98 9.32
C GLY A 115 -15.29 11.07 8.48
N VAL A 116 -15.39 11.13 7.14
CA VAL A 116 -14.53 10.38 6.21
C VAL A 116 -13.96 11.31 5.16
N TRP A 117 -12.64 11.29 4.99
CA TRP A 117 -11.97 11.94 3.89
C TRP A 117 -11.01 10.99 3.17
N MET A 118 -10.80 11.26 1.88
CA MET A 118 -9.93 10.46 1.02
C MET A 118 -8.95 11.37 0.29
N ALA A 119 -7.72 10.90 0.07
CA ALA A 119 -6.68 11.59 -0.67
C ALA A 119 -6.05 10.65 -1.72
N PRO A 120 -6.36 10.83 -3.02
CA PRO A 120 -5.83 9.97 -4.07
C PRO A 120 -4.30 10.02 -4.18
N ILE A 121 -3.69 8.89 -4.52
CA ILE A 121 -2.26 8.76 -4.81
C ILE A 121 -2.10 8.50 -6.31
N GLU A 122 -1.29 9.31 -7.00
CA GLU A 122 -0.99 9.08 -8.41
C GLU A 122 0.20 8.13 -8.53
N LEU A 123 -0.02 7.00 -9.21
CA LEU A 123 1.01 6.01 -9.50
C LEU A 123 1.07 5.78 -11.00
N GLU A 124 2.27 5.95 -11.57
CA GLU A 124 2.51 5.66 -12.98
C GLU A 124 2.34 4.15 -13.26
N GLY A 125 1.73 3.82 -14.39
CA GLY A 125 1.48 2.42 -14.76
C GLY A 125 0.34 1.72 -14.00
N ALA A 126 -0.41 2.44 -13.17
CA ALA A 126 -1.57 1.87 -12.48
C ALA A 126 -2.62 1.34 -13.49
N PRO A 127 -3.12 0.10 -13.34
CA PRO A 127 -4.17 -0.44 -14.20
C PRO A 127 -5.43 0.42 -14.20
N LYS A 128 -6.11 0.50 -15.35
CA LYS A 128 -7.40 1.22 -15.45
C LYS A 128 -8.41 0.61 -14.48
N GLY A 129 -9.09 1.46 -13.71
CA GLY A 129 -10.10 1.04 -12.74
C GLY A 129 -9.55 0.74 -11.34
N SER A 130 -8.23 0.57 -11.20
CA SER A 130 -7.60 0.49 -9.89
C SER A 130 -7.54 1.87 -9.22
N LYS A 131 -7.63 1.89 -7.89
CA LYS A 131 -7.53 3.10 -7.08
C LYS A 131 -6.53 2.88 -5.96
N THR A 132 -5.73 3.91 -5.68
CA THR A 132 -4.84 3.94 -4.52
C THR A 132 -5.00 5.28 -3.84
N TYR A 133 -5.26 5.28 -2.55
CA TYR A 133 -5.55 6.50 -1.81
C TYR A 133 -5.27 6.34 -0.32
N LEU A 134 -5.04 7.45 0.36
CA LEU A 134 -5.19 7.51 1.80
C LEU A 134 -6.66 7.74 2.16
N MET A 135 -7.12 7.06 3.19
CA MET A 135 -8.44 7.28 3.76
C MET A 135 -8.33 7.49 5.25
N SER A 136 -9.05 8.47 5.74
CA SER A 136 -9.23 8.66 7.17
C SER A 136 -10.68 8.56 7.55
N VAL A 137 -10.92 7.88 8.65
CA VAL A 137 -12.24 7.62 9.20
C VAL A 137 -12.23 8.02 10.67
N LYS A 138 -13.18 8.87 11.04
CA LYS A 138 -13.31 9.37 12.40
C LYS A 138 -13.49 8.23 13.40
N SER A 139 -12.89 8.36 14.57
CA SER A 139 -13.06 7.37 15.64
C SER A 139 -14.55 7.16 16.00
N GLY A 140 -14.90 5.91 16.33
CA GLY A 140 -16.26 5.50 16.69
C GLY A 140 -17.21 5.35 15.50
N LEU A 141 -16.79 5.67 14.28
CA LEU A 141 -17.58 5.38 13.08
C LEU A 141 -17.50 3.91 12.69
N GLN A 142 -18.61 3.40 12.17
CA GLN A 142 -18.71 2.10 11.54
C GLN A 142 -18.97 2.28 10.04
N MET A 143 -18.16 1.63 9.22
CA MET A 143 -18.35 1.60 7.77
C MET A 143 -19.55 0.72 7.42
N PRO A 144 -20.40 1.10 6.45
CA PRO A 144 -21.47 0.26 5.96
C PRO A 144 -20.93 -1.08 5.41
N GLU A 145 -21.76 -2.11 5.45
CA GLU A 145 -21.45 -3.40 4.83
C GLU A 145 -21.28 -3.25 3.31
N HIS A 146 -20.17 -3.77 2.80
CA HIS A 146 -19.79 -3.72 1.40
C HIS A 146 -18.93 -4.93 1.02
N THR A 147 -18.86 -5.19 -0.28
CA THR A 147 -17.89 -6.15 -0.85
C THR A 147 -17.14 -5.47 -2.00
N HIS A 148 -16.09 -6.09 -2.51
CA HIS A 148 -15.19 -5.51 -3.51
C HIS A 148 -15.17 -6.40 -4.74
N ARG A 149 -15.11 -5.81 -5.94
CA ARG A 149 -14.74 -6.58 -7.15
C ARG A 149 -13.23 -6.62 -7.25
N GLY A 150 -12.66 -7.83 -7.18
CA GLY A 150 -11.22 -8.01 -7.02
C GLY A 150 -10.73 -7.73 -5.60
N ARG A 151 -9.40 -7.62 -5.43
CA ARG A 151 -8.79 -7.44 -4.11
C ARG A 151 -8.87 -5.98 -3.65
N GLU A 152 -9.14 -5.82 -2.36
CA GLU A 152 -8.89 -4.60 -1.61
C GLU A 152 -7.84 -4.86 -0.53
N ILE A 153 -6.80 -4.02 -0.50
CA ILE A 153 -5.82 -3.99 0.58
C ILE A 153 -6.04 -2.75 1.41
N THR A 154 -5.99 -2.91 2.73
CA THR A 154 -5.86 -1.82 3.69
C THR A 154 -4.59 -2.01 4.54
N VAL A 155 -3.70 -1.02 4.53
CA VAL A 155 -2.56 -0.93 5.44
C VAL A 155 -2.82 0.18 6.45
N MET A 156 -2.88 -0.18 7.73
CA MET A 156 -3.13 0.77 8.80
C MET A 156 -1.91 1.63 9.08
N LEU A 157 -2.08 2.96 9.12
CA LEU A 157 -0.99 3.92 9.37
C LEU A 157 -1.14 4.58 10.75
N HIS A 158 -2.38 4.88 11.14
CA HIS A 158 -2.71 5.48 12.44
C HIS A 158 -4.10 5.03 12.91
N GLY A 159 -4.34 5.07 14.21
CA GLY A 159 -5.56 4.57 14.82
C GLY A 159 -5.67 3.04 14.76
N ARG A 160 -6.89 2.53 14.92
CA ARG A 160 -7.19 1.09 14.95
C ARG A 160 -8.64 0.85 14.58
N TYR A 161 -8.92 -0.27 13.91
CA TYR A 161 -10.29 -0.71 13.66
C TYR A 161 -10.46 -2.18 13.99
N ARG A 162 -11.72 -2.60 14.09
CA ARG A 162 -12.12 -3.99 14.26
C ARG A 162 -13.15 -4.39 13.21
N ASP A 163 -13.03 -5.60 12.68
CA ASP A 163 -14.06 -6.25 11.87
C ASP A 163 -14.28 -7.70 12.34
N HIS A 164 -14.88 -8.54 11.49
CA HIS A 164 -15.14 -9.95 11.82
C HIS A 164 -13.88 -10.83 11.78
N LYS A 165 -12.80 -10.41 11.10
CA LYS A 165 -11.52 -11.13 11.00
C LYS A 165 -10.59 -10.81 12.17
N GLY A 166 -10.68 -9.60 12.73
CA GLY A 166 -9.81 -9.24 13.85
C GLY A 166 -9.79 -7.76 14.18
N ARG A 167 -8.75 -7.37 14.94
CA ARG A 167 -8.44 -5.98 15.29
C ARG A 167 -7.15 -5.57 14.58
N TYR A 168 -7.19 -4.45 13.89
CA TYR A 168 -6.10 -3.96 13.06
C TYR A 168 -5.57 -2.65 13.64
N GLY A 169 -4.26 -2.58 13.89
CA GLY A 169 -3.56 -1.40 14.36
C GLY A 169 -2.44 -0.97 13.40
N PRO A 170 -1.64 0.06 13.75
CA PRO A 170 -0.63 0.60 12.85
C PRO A 170 0.34 -0.47 12.36
N GLY A 171 0.54 -0.50 11.05
CA GLY A 171 1.35 -1.47 10.31
C GLY A 171 0.61 -2.75 9.92
N ASP A 172 -0.58 -3.04 10.45
CA ASP A 172 -1.35 -4.23 10.05
C ASP A 172 -1.79 -4.16 8.58
N PHE A 173 -1.76 -5.32 7.94
CA PHE A 173 -2.16 -5.53 6.54
C PHE A 173 -3.44 -6.36 6.49
N ALA A 174 -4.52 -5.75 5.99
CA ALA A 174 -5.79 -6.42 5.75
C ALA A 174 -6.01 -6.61 4.26
N MET A 175 -6.48 -7.79 3.87
CA MET A 175 -6.90 -8.09 2.51
C MET A 175 -8.33 -8.65 2.51
N CYS A 176 -9.14 -8.09 1.63
CA CYS A 176 -10.52 -8.49 1.38
C CYS A 176 -10.71 -8.69 -0.13
N ASP A 177 -11.62 -9.56 -0.51
CA ASP A 177 -12.01 -9.83 -1.89
C ASP A 177 -13.51 -10.13 -1.98
N GLU A 178 -13.96 -10.61 -3.14
CA GLU A 178 -15.37 -10.96 -3.40
C GLU A 178 -15.92 -12.06 -2.47
N SER A 179 -15.05 -12.87 -1.87
CA SER A 179 -15.46 -13.92 -0.92
C SER A 179 -15.78 -13.36 0.46
N ASP A 180 -15.29 -12.16 0.77
CA ASP A 180 -15.56 -11.48 2.04
C ASP A 180 -16.88 -10.68 1.96
N GLN A 181 -17.94 -11.28 2.50
CA GLN A 181 -19.29 -10.73 2.46
C GLN A 181 -19.65 -9.92 3.72
N ASN A 182 -18.86 -10.01 4.80
CA ASN A 182 -19.21 -9.42 6.12
C ASN A 182 -18.27 -8.27 6.51
N HIS A 183 -17.71 -7.56 5.53
CA HIS A 183 -16.72 -6.52 5.80
C HIS A 183 -17.42 -5.26 6.34
N THR A 184 -17.41 -5.10 7.67
CA THR A 184 -17.98 -3.95 8.39
C THR A 184 -16.98 -3.34 9.39
N PRO A 185 -15.93 -2.64 8.92
CA PRO A 185 -14.95 -2.01 9.80
C PRO A 185 -15.57 -1.03 10.81
N SER A 186 -15.21 -1.17 12.08
CA SER A 186 -15.56 -0.24 13.15
C SER A 186 -14.29 0.37 13.74
N MET A 187 -14.17 1.70 13.68
CA MET A 187 -13.01 2.42 14.20
C MET A 187 -13.05 2.42 15.73
N GLU A 188 -11.98 1.91 16.35
CA GLU A 188 -11.86 1.78 17.82
C GLU A 188 -10.95 2.86 18.40
N GLY A 189 -11.18 3.23 19.66
CA GLY A 189 -10.32 4.16 20.40
C GLY A 189 -10.77 5.61 20.33
N ASP A 190 -9.81 6.53 20.50
CA ASP A 190 -10.08 7.97 20.56
C ASP A 190 -9.49 8.73 19.36
N ASP A 191 -8.53 8.12 18.66
CA ASP A 191 -7.85 8.71 17.51
C ASP A 191 -8.53 8.32 16.20
N ASP A 192 -8.62 9.27 15.28
CA ASP A 192 -9.10 9.00 13.92
C ASP A 192 -8.18 8.00 13.22
N CYS A 193 -8.77 7.08 12.46
CA CYS A 193 -7.98 6.12 11.70
C CYS A 193 -7.43 6.78 10.44
N LEU A 194 -6.21 6.42 10.07
CA LEU A 194 -5.60 6.71 8.77
C LEU A 194 -5.06 5.42 8.19
N CYS A 195 -5.43 5.13 6.94
CA CYS A 195 -4.99 3.93 6.25
C CYS A 195 -4.63 4.24 4.79
N LEU A 196 -3.71 3.44 4.25
CA LEU A 196 -3.48 3.32 2.81
C LEU A 196 -4.43 2.24 2.29
N VAL A 197 -5.20 2.57 1.27
CA VAL A 197 -6.13 1.64 0.63
C VAL A 197 -5.77 1.47 -0.84
N VAL A 198 -5.80 0.23 -1.30
CA VAL A 198 -5.62 -0.15 -2.71
C VAL A 198 -6.79 -1.01 -3.14
N GLN A 199 -7.42 -0.64 -4.24
CA GLN A 199 -8.52 -1.36 -4.86
C GLN A 199 -8.15 -1.75 -6.28
N GLU A 200 -8.31 -3.02 -6.62
CA GLU A 200 -8.15 -3.49 -8.01
C GLU A 200 -9.40 -3.22 -8.86
N GLY A 201 -10.58 -3.16 -8.24
CA GLY A 201 -11.85 -2.90 -8.89
C GLY A 201 -12.85 -2.15 -8.00
N PRO A 202 -14.07 -1.88 -8.52
CA PRO A 202 -15.04 -1.05 -7.81
C PRO A 202 -15.63 -1.75 -6.58
N ILE A 203 -15.95 -0.97 -5.54
CA ILE A 203 -16.75 -1.42 -4.40
C ILE A 203 -18.18 -1.71 -4.87
N VAL A 204 -18.75 -2.81 -4.37
CA VAL A 204 -20.15 -3.20 -4.58
C VAL A 204 -20.89 -3.07 -3.23
N PRO A 205 -21.75 -2.05 -3.07
CA PRO A 205 -22.57 -1.91 -1.87
C PRO A 205 -23.51 -3.11 -1.67
N GLN A 206 -23.62 -3.64 -0.45
CA GLN A 206 -24.52 -4.77 -0.16
C GLN A 206 -25.86 -4.35 0.46
N SER A 207 -25.99 -3.11 0.94
CA SER A 207 -27.24 -2.60 1.52
C SER A 207 -27.89 -1.51 0.67
N LEU A 208 -29.22 -1.40 0.77
CA LEU A 208 -30.01 -0.35 0.11
C LEU A 208 -29.56 1.07 0.49
N ILE A 209 -29.12 1.26 1.75
CA ILE A 209 -28.59 2.54 2.24
C ILE A 209 -27.21 2.84 1.62
N ALA A 210 -26.34 1.84 1.53
CA ALA A 210 -25.04 1.99 0.89
C ALA A 210 -25.16 2.25 -0.62
N TRP A 211 -26.18 1.69 -1.28
CA TRP A 211 -26.51 1.98 -2.68
C TRP A 211 -26.97 3.44 -2.89
N ILE A 212 -27.79 3.98 -1.98
CA ILE A 212 -28.25 5.38 -2.03
C ILE A 212 -27.10 6.38 -1.84
N LEU A 213 -26.08 6.03 -1.06
CA LEU A 213 -24.94 6.91 -0.78
C LEU A 213 -23.82 6.85 -1.84
N GLN A 214 -23.88 5.87 -2.76
CA GLN A 214 -22.89 5.65 -3.83
C GLN A 214 -22.58 6.91 -4.67
N PRO A 215 -23.55 7.76 -5.07
CA PRO A 215 -23.28 8.96 -5.88
C PRO A 215 -22.52 10.07 -5.13
N PHE A 216 -22.55 10.06 -3.80
CA PHE A 216 -21.92 11.10 -2.95
C PHE A 216 -20.52 10.71 -2.49
N ALA A 217 -20.16 9.43 -2.59
CA ALA A 217 -18.87 8.90 -2.15
C ALA A 217 -17.76 9.03 -3.21
N GLY A 218 -18.06 9.44 -4.45
CA GLY A 218 -17.06 9.54 -5.52
C GLY A 218 -16.42 8.18 -5.89
N ILE A 219 -17.15 7.09 -5.62
CA ILE A 219 -16.75 5.70 -5.90
C ILE A 219 -17.16 5.31 -7.31
#